data_AF-D1KDC6-F1
#
_entry.id   AF-D1KDC6-F1
#
_cell.length_a   1.000
_cell.length_b   1.000
_cell.length_c   1.000
_cell.angle_alpha   90.00
_cell.angle_beta   90.00
_cell.angle_gamma   90.00
#
_symmetry.space_group_name_H-M   'P 1'
#
loop_
_entity.id
_entity.type
_entity.pdbx_description
1 polymer ?
#
loop_
_entity_poly.entity_id
_entity_poly.type
_entity_poly.pdbx_seq_one_letter_code
_entity_poly.pdbx_strand_id
1 'polypeptide(L)'
;MVKRATDYKYSSAMHHCGMATDLLISEYDIGVDQVQYVDYLNQGNNQENIDILRRNINKGLPCGSDNFIINLSKMLGRDLSFKHIGRPKKR
;
A
#
# COMPACT_ATOMS: atom_id res chain seq x y z
N MET A 1 -17.40 -1.76 0.02
CA MET A 1 -16.13 -2.50 0.16
C MET A 1 -16.37 -3.77 0.96
N VAL A 2 -15.59 -4.82 0.74
CA VAL A 2 -15.70 -6.11 1.46
C VAL A 2 -14.70 -6.19 2.62
N LYS A 3 -14.92 -7.11 3.56
CA LYS A 3 -14.07 -7.26 4.76
C LYS A 3 -12.78 -8.04 4.46
N ARG A 4 -12.85 -9.10 3.66
CA ARG A 4 -11.68 -9.88 3.24
C ARG A 4 -11.44 -9.68 1.76
N ALA A 5 -10.18 -9.60 1.35
CA ALA A 5 -9.82 -9.49 -0.07
C ALA A 5 -10.41 -10.65 -0.91
N THR A 6 -10.47 -11.85 -0.34
CA THR A 6 -11.06 -13.05 -0.95
C THR A 6 -12.56 -12.93 -1.21
N ASP A 7 -13.28 -12.04 -0.50
CA ASP A 7 -14.72 -11.87 -0.69
C ASP A 7 -15.02 -10.96 -1.91
N TYR A 8 -14.00 -10.30 -2.47
CA TYR A 8 -14.16 -9.41 -3.60
C TYR A 8 -14.14 -10.19 -4.91
N LYS A 9 -15.31 -10.37 -5.52
CA LYS A 9 -15.51 -11.17 -6.74
C LYS A 9 -14.67 -10.72 -7.95
N TYR A 10 -14.26 -9.47 -7.99
CA TYR A 10 -13.50 -8.89 -9.10
C TYR A 10 -12.00 -8.76 -8.77
N SER A 11 -11.46 -9.69 -7.99
CA SER A 11 -10.03 -9.76 -7.66
C SER A 11 -9.52 -11.20 -7.81
N SER A 12 -8.24 -11.32 -8.16
CA SER A 12 -7.50 -12.59 -8.18
C SER A 12 -7.19 -13.16 -6.79
N ALA A 13 -7.59 -12.49 -5.70
CA ALA A 13 -7.26 -12.91 -4.34
C ALA A 13 -7.70 -14.36 -4.03
N MET A 14 -8.87 -14.80 -4.49
CA MET A 14 -9.29 -16.20 -4.29
C MET A 14 -8.39 -17.19 -5.02
N HIS A 15 -7.89 -16.83 -6.20
CA HIS A 15 -7.01 -17.68 -6.99
C HIS A 15 -5.64 -17.84 -6.33
N HIS A 16 -5.00 -16.73 -5.95
CA HIS A 16 -3.71 -16.77 -5.27
C HIS A 16 -3.79 -17.35 -3.85
N CYS A 17 -4.97 -17.36 -3.23
CA CYS A 17 -5.21 -18.09 -1.98
C CYS A 17 -5.53 -19.59 -2.18
N GLY A 18 -5.64 -20.08 -3.43
CA GLY A 18 -6.04 -21.46 -3.72
C GLY A 18 -7.50 -21.81 -3.50
N MET A 19 -8.36 -20.80 -3.30
CA MET A 19 -9.78 -21.01 -2.99
C MET A 19 -10.62 -21.20 -4.25
N ALA A 20 -10.14 -20.71 -5.40
CA ALA A 20 -10.80 -20.86 -6.69
C ALA A 20 -9.77 -20.93 -7.82
N THR A 21 -10.06 -21.65 -8.89
CA THR A 21 -9.26 -21.60 -10.11
C THR A 21 -9.88 -20.62 -11.09
N ASP A 22 -9.12 -19.64 -11.56
CA ASP A 22 -9.55 -18.68 -12.57
C ASP A 22 -8.66 -18.87 -13.80
N LEU A 23 -9.28 -19.27 -14.92
CA LEU A 23 -8.58 -19.57 -16.17
C LEU A 23 -8.04 -18.30 -16.87
N LEU A 24 -8.49 -17.11 -16.45
CA LEU A 24 -7.97 -15.85 -16.96
C LEU A 24 -6.61 -15.47 -16.35
N ILE A 25 -6.23 -16.11 -15.25
CA ILE A 25 -4.99 -15.83 -14.54
C ILE A 25 -3.91 -16.76 -15.07
N SER A 26 -2.88 -16.19 -15.68
CA SER A 26 -1.68 -16.93 -16.05
C SER A 26 -0.90 -17.35 -14.81
N GLU A 27 -0.24 -18.50 -14.84
CA GLU A 27 0.71 -18.88 -13.80
C GLU A 27 1.98 -18.03 -13.90
N TYR A 28 2.33 -17.37 -12.80
CA TYR A 28 3.59 -16.66 -12.63
C TYR A 28 3.97 -16.61 -11.15
N ASP A 29 5.26 -16.46 -10.87
CA ASP A 29 5.73 -16.30 -9.51
C ASP A 29 5.46 -14.88 -9.01
N ILE A 30 4.56 -14.79 -8.03
CA ILE A 30 4.22 -13.55 -7.31
C ILE A 30 5.20 -13.23 -6.17
N GLY A 31 6.15 -14.12 -5.88
CA GLY A 31 7.12 -13.98 -4.79
C GLY A 31 6.56 -14.23 -3.40
N VAL A 32 5.37 -14.83 -3.30
CA VAL A 32 4.70 -15.19 -2.04
C VAL A 32 4.06 -16.57 -2.21
N ASP A 33 4.36 -17.49 -1.29
CA ASP A 33 3.73 -18.80 -1.29
C ASP A 33 2.21 -18.71 -1.12
N GLN A 34 1.48 -19.56 -1.82
CA GLN A 34 0.02 -19.64 -1.79
C GLN A 34 -0.54 -19.78 -0.35
N VAL A 35 0.16 -20.53 0.50
CA VAL A 35 -0.21 -20.74 1.92
C VAL A 35 -0.06 -19.44 2.74
N GLN A 36 0.91 -18.61 2.41
CA GLN A 36 1.21 -17.35 3.11
C GLN A 36 0.49 -16.15 2.51
N TYR A 37 -0.16 -16.32 1.36
CA TYR A 37 -0.76 -15.21 0.61
C TYR A 37 -1.85 -14.46 1.39
N VAL A 38 -2.66 -15.17 2.19
CA VAL A 38 -3.66 -14.54 3.05
C VAL A 38 -3.02 -13.64 4.08
N ASP A 39 -1.93 -14.09 4.71
CA ASP A 39 -1.22 -13.31 5.72
C ASP A 39 -0.53 -12.11 5.09
N TYR A 40 0.07 -12.29 3.91
CA TYR A 40 0.62 -11.20 3.11
C TYR A 40 -0.42 -10.10 2.82
N LEU A 41 -1.64 -10.47 2.41
CA LEU A 41 -2.72 -9.50 2.19
C LEU A 41 -3.11 -8.76 3.47
N ASN A 42 -3.03 -9.42 4.63
CA ASN A 42 -3.36 -8.81 5.92
C ASN A 42 -2.24 -7.90 6.46
N GLN A 43 -0.98 -8.13 6.10
CA GLN A 43 0.15 -7.28 6.52
C GLN A 43 -0.01 -5.80 6.09
N GLY A 44 -0.68 -5.56 4.96
CA GLY A 44 -0.95 -4.21 4.44
C GLY A 44 -1.99 -3.41 5.23
N ASN A 45 -2.74 -4.04 6.15
CA ASN A 45 -3.87 -3.41 6.85
C ASN A 45 -3.48 -2.66 8.13
N ASN A 46 -2.22 -2.21 8.26
CA ASN A 46 -1.85 -1.32 9.36
C ASN A 46 -2.54 0.03 9.20
N GLN A 47 -3.32 0.43 10.21
CA GLN A 47 -4.06 1.69 10.22
C GLN A 47 -3.14 2.91 10.00
N GLU A 48 -1.92 2.87 10.53
CA GLU A 48 -0.93 3.94 10.34
C GLU A 48 -0.57 4.12 8.86
N ASN A 49 -0.33 3.01 8.14
CA ASN A 49 -0.02 3.04 6.70
C ASN A 49 -1.19 3.59 5.89
N ILE A 50 -2.42 3.21 6.25
CA ILE A 50 -3.65 3.70 5.61
C ILE A 50 -3.80 5.21 5.83
N ASP A 51 -3.51 5.70 7.04
CA ASP A 51 -3.61 7.13 7.35
C ASP A 51 -2.55 7.94 6.61
N ILE A 52 -1.32 7.41 6.46
CA ILE A 52 -0.27 8.00 5.62
C ILE A 52 -0.70 8.07 4.16
N LEU A 53 -1.28 6.99 3.62
CA LEU A 53 -1.76 6.97 2.23
C LEU A 53 -2.84 8.03 2.01
N ARG A 54 -3.84 8.09 2.90
CA ARG A 54 -4.95 9.07 2.82
C ARG A 54 -4.48 10.52 2.92
N ARG A 55 -3.54 10.83 3.81
CA ARG A 55 -3.03 12.20 3.94
C ARG A 55 -2.18 12.62 2.72
N ASN A 56 -1.46 11.68 2.11
CA ASN A 56 -0.50 11.95 1.04
C ASN A 56 -1.13 11.94 -0.36
N ILE A 57 -2.18 11.15 -0.60
CA ILE A 57 -2.80 10.99 -1.93
C ILE A 57 -3.29 12.32 -2.51
N ASN A 58 -3.92 13.16 -1.68
CA ASN A 58 -4.44 14.46 -2.10
C ASN A 58 -3.34 15.46 -2.47
N LYS A 59 -2.09 15.19 -2.08
CA LYS A 59 -0.93 16.07 -2.32
C LYS A 59 0.06 15.47 -3.33
N GLY A 60 -0.22 14.28 -3.86
CA GLY A 60 0.72 13.54 -4.71
C GLY A 60 2.05 13.23 -4.00
N LEU A 61 2.04 13.08 -2.67
CA LEU A 61 3.24 12.80 -1.90
C LEU A 61 3.54 11.29 -1.88
N PRO A 62 4.83 10.90 -1.91
CA PRO A 62 5.20 9.48 -1.80
C PRO A 62 4.85 8.92 -0.41
N CYS A 63 4.58 7.62 -0.36
CA CYS A 63 4.37 6.88 0.87
C CYS A 63 5.63 6.04 1.18
N GLY A 64 5.96 5.91 2.46
CA GLY A 64 7.15 5.18 2.91
C GLY A 64 7.56 5.61 4.31
N SER A 65 8.61 4.99 4.84
CA SER A 65 9.19 5.39 6.11
C SER A 65 9.82 6.78 6.02
N ASP A 66 9.94 7.48 7.15
CA ASP A 66 10.56 8.80 7.18
C ASP A 66 11.98 8.79 6.59
N ASN A 67 12.75 7.73 6.85
CA ASN A 67 14.10 7.57 6.29
C ASN A 67 14.07 7.46 4.77
N PHE A 68 13.11 6.71 4.21
CA PHE A 68 12.91 6.62 2.77
C PHE A 68 12.58 7.99 2.17
N ILE A 69 11.65 8.73 2.78
CA ILE A 69 11.23 10.07 2.33
C ILE A 69 12.38 11.08 2.41
N ILE A 70 13.19 11.04 3.48
CA ILE A 70 14.36 11.91 3.64
C ILE A 70 15.39 11.63 2.53
N ASN A 71 15.70 10.35 2.27
CA ASN A 71 16.67 9.98 1.24
C ASN A 71 16.19 10.38 -0.15
N LEU A 72 14.91 10.13 -0.46
CA LEU A 72 14.30 10.55 -1.72
C LEU A 72 14.30 12.07 -1.88
N SER A 73 14.00 12.81 -0.81
CA SER A 73 14.02 14.28 -0.81
C SER A 73 15.42 14.83 -1.11
N LYS A 74 16.45 14.23 -0.52
CA LYS A 74 17.86 14.58 -0.78
C LYS A 74 18.24 14.31 -2.24
N MET A 75 17.86 13.16 -2.78
CA MET A 75 18.15 12.79 -4.17
C MET A 75 17.50 13.74 -5.18
N LEU A 76 16.26 14.19 -4.92
CA LEU A 76 15.53 15.07 -5.83
C LEU A 76 15.80 16.57 -5.58
N GLY A 77 16.50 16.92 -4.51
CA GLY A 77 16.71 18.31 -4.09
C GLY A 77 15.39 19.04 -3.76
N ARG A 78 14.35 18.29 -3.36
CA ARG A 78 13.01 18.81 -3.08
C ARG A 78 12.49 18.21 -1.77
N ASP A 79 11.82 19.01 -0.98
CA ASP A 79 11.20 18.56 0.27
C ASP A 79 9.88 17.83 -0.02
N LEU A 80 9.85 16.53 0.27
CA LEU A 80 8.68 15.65 0.10
C LEU A 80 7.98 15.34 1.43
N SER A 81 8.35 16.01 2.52
CA SER A 81 7.72 15.82 3.81
C SER A 81 6.28 16.32 3.82
N PHE A 82 5.43 15.63 4.57
CA PHE A 82 4.07 16.09 4.79
C PHE A 82 4.07 17.35 5.65
N LYS A 83 3.43 18.42 5.17
CA LYS A 83 3.22 19.67 5.91
C LYS A 83 1.75 19.96 6.08
N HIS A 84 1.35 20.47 7.25
CA HIS A 84 -0.01 20.93 7.47
C HIS A 84 -0.36 22.09 6.53
N ILE A 85 -1.64 22.22 6.22
CA ILE A 85 -2.15 23.31 5.39
C ILE A 85 -1.99 24.62 6.16
N GLY A 86 -1.56 25.68 5.46
CA GLY A 86 -1.41 27.01 6.01
C GLY A 86 0.03 27.39 6.39
N ARG A 87 0.18 28.60 6.92
CA ARG A 87 1.48 29.14 7.30
C ARG A 87 2.04 28.38 8.52
N PRO A 88 3.35 28.08 8.56
CA PRO A 88 4.00 27.56 9.76
C PRO A 88 3.73 28.47 10.98
N LYS A 89 3.41 27.86 12.12
CA LYS A 89 3.23 28.59 13.38
C LYS A 89 4.54 29.31 13.72
N LYS A 90 4.45 30.58 14.15
CA LYS A 90 5.59 31.27 14.75
C LYS A 90 5.97 30.54 16.03
N ARG A 91 7.27 30.29 16.21
CA ARG A 91 7.82 29.89 17.50
C ARG A 91 7.82 31.08 18.45
#